data_AF-A0A7K7P5B3-F1
#
_entry.id   AF-A0A7K7P5B3-F1
#
_cell.length_a   1.000
_cell.length_b   1.000
_cell.length_c   1.000
_cell.angle_alpha   90.00
_cell.angle_beta   90.00
_cell.angle_gamma   90.00
#
_symmetry.space_group_name_H-M   'P 1'
#
loop_
_entity.id
_entity.type
_entity.pdbx_description
1 polymer ?
#
loop_
_entity_poly.entity_id
_entity_poly.type
_entity_poly.pdbx_seq_one_letter_code
_entity_poly.pdbx_strand_id
1 'polypeptide(L)' 'EMCASCLKPVYPMERVVTDKVCVHHSCFCCQVCGRKLSLQNYTALHGVFYCQVHYK' A
#
# COMPACT_ATOMS: atom_id res chain seq x y z
N GLU A 1 -3.31 -10.39 -10.04
CA GLU A 1 -2.21 -9.39 -10.00
C GLU A 1 -1.31 -9.69 -8.82
N MET A 2 -0.07 -9.23 -8.83
CA MET A 2 0.89 -9.44 -7.73
C MET A 2 0.97 -8.19 -6.83
N CYS A 3 1.21 -8.43 -5.55
CA CYS A 3 1.34 -7.38 -4.54
C CYS A 3 2.67 -6.67 -4.72
N ALA A 4 2.66 -5.35 -4.92
CA ALA A 4 3.89 -4.58 -5.02
C ALA A 4 4.75 -4.63 -3.73
N SER A 5 4.13 -4.82 -2.55
CA SER A 5 4.88 -4.89 -1.27
C SER A 5 5.51 -6.25 -0.98
N CYS A 6 4.79 -7.36 -1.22
CA CYS A 6 5.25 -8.71 -0.82
C CYS A 6 5.47 -9.65 -2.00
N LEU A 7 5.25 -9.18 -3.23
CA LEU A 7 5.42 -9.91 -4.49
C LEU A 7 4.63 -11.23 -4.57
N LYS A 8 3.62 -11.40 -3.71
CA LYS A 8 2.70 -12.55 -3.71
C LYS A 8 1.45 -12.23 -4.53
N PRO A 9 0.75 -13.25 -5.07
CA PRO A 9 -0.51 -13.04 -5.75
C PRO A 9 -1.54 -12.38 -4.81
N VAL A 10 -2.19 -11.32 -5.31
CA VAL A 10 -3.27 -10.61 -4.63
C VAL A 10 -4.58 -11.16 -5.14
N TYR A 11 -5.36 -11.73 -4.23
CA TYR A 11 -6.71 -12.18 -4.51
C TYR A 11 -7.67 -10.99 -4.53
N PRO A 12 -8.76 -11.04 -5.33
CA PRO A 12 -9.75 -9.96 -5.43
C PRO A 12 -10.30 -9.50 -4.07
N MET A 13 -10.44 -10.43 -3.12
CA MET A 13 -10.94 -10.16 -1.76
C MET A 13 -10.04 -9.23 -0.95
N GLU A 14 -8.73 -9.28 -1.17
CA GLU A 14 -7.73 -8.48 -0.44
C GLU A 14 -7.11 -7.40 -1.34
N ARG A 15 -7.60 -7.28 -2.58
CA ARG A 15 -7.05 -6.39 -3.60
C ARG A 15 -7.33 -4.94 -3.26
N VAL A 16 -6.25 -4.19 -3.12
CA VAL A 16 -6.26 -2.74 -3.02
C VAL A 16 -5.52 -2.19 -4.23
N VAL A 17 -6.20 -1.33 -5.00
CA VAL A 17 -5.65 -0.68 -6.19
C VAL A 17 -5.44 0.79 -5.86
N THR A 18 -4.20 1.26 -5.99
CA THR A 18 -3.80 2.64 -5.67
C THR A 18 -2.94 3.22 -6.78
N ASP A 19 -3.38 4.33 -7.38
CA ASP A 19 -2.75 5.16 -8.43
C ASP A 19 -2.26 4.41 -9.69
N LYS A 20 -1.49 3.31 -9.55
CA LYS A 20 -1.15 2.29 -10.58
C LYS A 20 -0.69 0.93 -10.02
N VAL A 21 -0.69 0.72 -8.70
CA VAL A 21 -0.15 -0.50 -8.08
C VAL A 21 -1.23 -1.28 -7.35
N CYS A 22 -1.09 -2.60 -7.37
CA CYS A 22 -1.95 -3.54 -6.66
C CYS A 22 -1.23 -4.10 -5.45
N VAL A 23 -1.88 -4.04 -4.29
CA VAL A 23 -1.35 -4.57 -3.03
C VAL A 23 -2.45 -5.26 -2.23
N HIS A 24 -2.06 -6.08 -1.27
CA HIS A 24 -3.00 -6.60 -0.28
C HIS A 24 -3.45 -5.49 0.67
N HIS A 25 -4.70 -5.53 1.13
CA HIS A 25 -5.18 -4.62 2.18
C HIS A 25 -4.29 -4.67 3.44
N SER A 26 -3.75 -5.86 3.74
CA SER A 26 -2.85 -6.10 4.87
C SER A 26 -1.44 -5.54 4.63
N CYS A 27 -1.00 -5.52 3.37
CA CYS A 27 0.31 -5.01 2.96
C CYS A 27 0.32 -3.50 2.69
N PHE A 28 -0.85 -2.87 2.75
CA PHE A 28 -0.98 -1.43 2.57
C PHE A 28 -0.65 -0.71 3.87
N CYS A 29 0.64 -0.63 4.17
CA CYS A 29 1.16 -0.04 5.39
C CYS A 29 2.35 0.87 5.09
N CYS A 30 2.58 1.83 5.99
CA CYS A 30 3.67 2.78 5.86
C CYS A 30 5.02 2.08 6.01
N GLN A 31 5.95 2.31 5.09
CA GLN A 31 7.29 1.72 5.17
C GLN A 31 8.07 2.19 6.42
N VAL A 32 7.81 3.42 6.89
CA VAL A 32 8.54 4.03 8.01
C VAL A 32 8.07 3.51 9.37
N CYS A 33 6.76 3.41 9.58
CA CYS A 33 6.20 3.04 10.89
C CYS A 33 5.35 1.76 10.91
N GLY A 34 5.16 1.10 9.77
CA GLY A 34 4.31 -0.08 9.64
C GLY A 34 2.82 0.17 9.86
N ARG A 35 2.39 1.42 10.06
CA ARG A 35 0.97 1.76 10.28
C ARG A 35 0.16 1.41 9.04
N LYS A 36 -0.96 0.70 9.21
CA LYS A 36 -1.93 0.46 8.14
C LYS A 36 -2.43 1.78 7.57
N LEU A 37 -2.36 1.88 6.26
CA LEU A 37 -2.83 3.02 5.50
C LEU A 37 -4.23 2.71 4.96
N SER A 38 -4.96 3.77 4.63
CA SER A 38 -6.26 3.65 3.97
C SER A 38 -6.21 4.46 2.69
N LEU A 39 -7.04 4.10 1.71
CA LEU A 39 -7.12 4.79 0.40
C LEU A 39 -7.35 6.30 0.52
N GLN A 40 -7.81 6.74 1.69
CA GLN A 40 -8.11 8.13 2.01
C GLN A 40 -6.96 8.87 2.72
N ASN A 41 -5.98 8.16 3.29
CA ASN A 41 -4.93 8.71 4.16
C ASN A 41 -3.56 8.06 3.88
N TYR A 42 -3.13 8.05 2.62
CA TYR A 42 -1.83 7.51 2.22
C TYR A 42 -1.13 8.42 1.22
N THR A 43 0.18 8.25 1.09
CA THR A 43 0.98 8.83 0.03
C THR A 43 1.83 7.74 -0.61
N ALA A 44 1.74 7.58 -1.93
CA ALA A 44 2.59 6.67 -2.66
C ALA A 44 3.70 7.45 -3.37
N LEU A 45 4.95 7.07 -3.12
CA LEU A 45 6.13 7.63 -3.78
C LEU A 45 6.99 6.48 -4.32
N HIS A 46 7.25 6.47 -5.63
CA HIS A 46 8.07 5.43 -6.29
C HIS A 46 7.65 3.97 -5.98
N GLY A 47 6.36 3.71 -5.77
CA GLY A 47 5.83 2.38 -5.44
C GLY A 47 5.90 2.02 -3.95
N VAL A 48 6.33 2.96 -3.10
CA VAL A 48 6.36 2.82 -1.65
C VAL A 48 5.25 3.63 -1.01
N PHE A 49 4.61 3.09 0.02
CA PHE A 49 3.56 3.77 0.74
C PHE A 49 4.04 4.41 2.05
N TYR A 50 3.61 5.65 2.26
CA TYR A 50 3.89 6.46 3.43
C TYR A 50 2.58 6.94 4.04
N CYS A 51 2.58 7.13 5.36
CA CYS A 51 1.49 7.88 5.98
C CYS A 51 1.71 9.37 5.76
N GLN A 52 0.60 10.13 5.78
CA GLN A 52 0.63 11.59 5.63
C GLN A 52 1.56 12.30 6.63
N VAL A 53 1.89 11.67 7.76
CA VAL A 53 2.81 12.21 8.78
C VAL A 53 4.28 12.02 8.39
N HIS A 54 4.65 10.87 7.82
CA HIS A 54 6.06 10.59 7.45
C HIS A 54 6.44 11.11 6.08
N TYR A 55 5.46 11.41 5.23
CA TYR A 55 5.71 12.02 3.92
C TYR A 55 5.73 13.56 3.97
N LYS A 56 5.41 14.17 5.11
CA LYS A 56 5.36 15.63 5.27
C LYS A 56 6.73 16.24 5.48
#